data_AF-A0A2H6NCW0-F1
#
_entry.id   AF-A0A2H6NCW0-F1
#
_cell.length_a   1.000
_cell.length_b   1.000
_cell.length_c   1.000
_cell.angle_alpha   90.00
_cell.angle_beta   90.00
_cell.angle_gamma   90.00
#
_symmetry.space_group_name_H-M   'P 1'
#
loop_
_entity.id
_entity.type
_entity.pdbx_description
1 polymer ?
#
loop_
_entity_poly.entity_id
_entity_poly.type
_entity_poly.pdbx_seq_one_letter_code
_entity_poly.pdbx_strand_id
1 'polypeptide(L)'
;RIPLAGLSKLPNIPQIAKAFCDDATGLKFCPVLYPKASQLIVSYDEHELNNTFKFGVIYQKFKQTQEEELFGNNEESPAFKNFLNLLGETITLQDFKGFRGGLDVTHAQTGTESVYTVFRDREIMFHVSTKLPFTEGDTQQVSEI
;
A
#
# COMPACT_ATOMS: atom_id res chain seq x y z
N ARG A 1 -11.46 -15.15 23.02
CA ARG A 1 -10.86 -15.61 24.30
C ARG A 1 -11.54 -16.91 24.68
N ILE A 2 -10.79 -17.96 25.03
CA ILE A 2 -11.38 -19.19 25.60
C ILE A 2 -11.64 -18.92 27.09
N PRO A 3 -12.89 -18.91 27.57
CA PRO A 3 -13.16 -18.75 29.00
C PRO A 3 -12.66 -19.98 29.76
N LEU A 4 -11.71 -19.77 30.67
CA LEU A 4 -11.11 -20.82 31.50
C LEU A 4 -11.75 -20.94 32.89
N ALA A 5 -12.70 -20.06 33.21
CA ALA A 5 -13.38 -20.07 34.50
C ALA A 5 -14.19 -21.35 34.68
N GLY A 6 -13.98 -22.05 35.81
CA GLY A 6 -14.74 -23.26 36.17
C GLY A 6 -14.12 -24.59 35.71
N LEU A 7 -12.97 -24.59 35.02
CA LEU A 7 -12.27 -25.81 34.67
C LEU A 7 -11.49 -26.36 35.88
N SER A 8 -11.71 -27.64 36.20
CA SER A 8 -10.95 -28.35 37.25
C SER A 8 -9.52 -28.69 36.84
N LYS A 9 -9.21 -28.63 35.53
CA LYS A 9 -7.89 -28.87 34.96
C LYS A 9 -7.66 -27.97 33.74
N LEU A 10 -6.46 -27.39 33.64
CA LEU A 10 -6.09 -26.59 32.47
C LEU A 10 -5.97 -27.48 31.22
N PRO A 11 -6.47 -27.03 30.06
CA PRO A 11 -6.33 -27.77 28.81
C PRO A 11 -4.86 -27.86 28.38
N ASN A 12 -4.49 -28.98 27.76
CA ASN A 12 -3.15 -29.16 27.17
C ASN A 12 -3.03 -28.45 25.81
N ILE A 13 -1.82 -28.32 25.28
CA ILE A 13 -1.56 -27.57 24.04
C ILE A 13 -2.40 -28.07 22.85
N PRO A 14 -2.50 -29.40 22.56
CA PRO A 14 -3.40 -29.89 21.51
C PRO A 14 -4.87 -29.54 21.72
N GLN A 15 -5.37 -29.58 22.96
CA GLN A 15 -6.75 -29.19 23.29
C GLN A 15 -6.99 -27.70 23.05
N ILE A 16 -6.01 -26.85 23.37
CA ILE A 16 -6.06 -25.41 23.09
C ILE A 16 -6.05 -25.17 21.58
N ALA A 17 -5.14 -25.80 20.84
CA ALA A 17 -5.05 -25.64 19.38
C ALA A 17 -6.34 -26.06 18.68
N LYS A 18 -6.91 -27.20 19.06
CA LYS A 18 -8.19 -27.68 18.52
C LYS A 18 -9.35 -26.71 18.76
N ALA A 19 -9.36 -26.00 19.90
CA ALA A 19 -10.39 -25.02 20.20
C ALA A 19 -10.36 -23.78 19.28
N PHE A 20 -9.25 -23.51 18.59
CA PHE A 20 -9.12 -22.44 17.58
C PHE A 20 -9.21 -22.95 16.14
N CYS A 21 -8.79 -24.20 15.88
CA CYS A 21 -8.75 -24.79 14.55
C CYS A 21 -8.92 -26.32 14.62
N ASP A 22 -10.02 -26.86 14.09
CA ASP A 22 -10.34 -28.29 14.14
C ASP A 22 -9.31 -29.16 13.40
N ASP A 23 -8.70 -28.62 12.34
CA ASP A 23 -7.66 -29.27 11.53
C ASP A 23 -6.32 -29.41 12.27
N ALA A 24 -6.15 -28.76 13.44
CA ALA A 24 -4.96 -28.92 14.28
C ALA A 24 -4.89 -30.29 14.99
N THR A 25 -5.87 -31.16 14.78
CA THR A 25 -5.93 -32.50 15.38
C THR A 25 -4.77 -33.37 14.90
N GLY A 26 -4.04 -34.00 15.82
CA GLY A 26 -2.92 -34.89 15.49
C GLY A 26 -1.58 -34.19 15.28
N LEU A 27 -1.53 -32.85 15.36
CA LEU A 27 -0.28 -32.11 15.34
C LEU A 27 0.54 -32.34 16.62
N LYS A 28 1.85 -32.51 16.46
CA LYS A 28 2.80 -32.56 17.58
C LYS A 28 3.35 -31.17 17.83
N PHE A 29 3.14 -30.66 19.04
CA PHE A 29 3.67 -29.37 19.48
C PHE A 29 4.96 -29.56 20.26
N CYS A 30 5.97 -28.74 19.95
CA CYS A 30 7.23 -28.67 20.66
C CYS A 30 7.43 -27.27 21.25
N PRO A 31 8.02 -27.13 22.44
CA PRO A 31 8.29 -25.82 23.02
C PRO A 31 9.31 -25.07 22.15
N VAL A 32 9.02 -23.79 21.88
CA VAL A 32 9.96 -22.90 21.21
C VAL A 32 10.91 -22.32 22.25
N LEU A 33 12.19 -22.72 22.20
CA LEU A 33 13.19 -22.38 23.23
C LEU A 33 14.17 -21.28 22.79
N TYR A 34 14.07 -20.82 21.54
CA TYR A 34 14.99 -19.84 21.00
C TYR A 34 14.71 -18.43 21.58
N PRO A 35 15.69 -17.74 22.20
CA PRO A 35 15.45 -16.48 22.90
C PRO A 35 14.87 -15.34 22.05
N LYS A 36 15.13 -15.33 20.73
CA LYS A 36 14.58 -14.31 19.81
C LYS A 36 13.35 -14.80 19.04
N ALA A 37 12.77 -15.95 19.42
CA ALA A 37 11.62 -16.50 18.71
C ALA A 37 10.42 -15.54 18.70
N SER A 38 10.18 -14.83 19.80
CA SER A 38 9.09 -13.84 19.86
C SER A 38 9.23 -12.75 18.80
N GLN A 39 10.45 -12.26 18.54
CA GLN A 39 10.71 -11.27 17.51
C GLN A 39 10.43 -11.82 16.12
N LEU A 40 10.86 -13.07 15.84
CA LEU A 40 10.60 -13.72 14.55
C LEU A 40 9.12 -13.99 14.31
N ILE A 41 8.37 -14.39 15.36
CA ILE A 41 6.93 -14.60 15.28
C ILE A 41 6.21 -13.27 15.01
N VAL A 42 6.57 -12.18 15.70
CA VAL A 42 6.00 -10.86 15.43
C VAL A 42 6.30 -10.40 14.00
N SER A 43 7.56 -10.53 13.55
CA SER A 43 7.90 -10.21 12.16
C SER A 43 7.15 -11.06 11.14
N TYR A 44 6.86 -12.33 11.47
CA TYR A 44 6.01 -13.19 10.65
C TYR A 44 4.53 -12.80 10.74
N ASP A 45 3.99 -12.41 11.87
CA ASP A 45 2.59 -11.98 11.96
C ASP A 45 2.36 -10.65 11.22
N GLU A 46 3.36 -9.76 11.25
CA GLU A 46 3.28 -8.42 10.66
C GLU A 46 3.80 -8.34 9.21
N HIS A 47 4.26 -9.44 8.62
CA HIS A 47 4.91 -9.42 7.30
C HIS A 47 4.02 -8.89 6.16
N GLU A 48 2.70 -8.99 6.29
CA GLU A 48 1.73 -8.47 5.31
C GLU A 48 1.25 -7.04 5.62
N LEU A 49 1.66 -6.44 6.73
CA LEU A 49 1.28 -5.07 7.07
C LEU A 49 2.05 -4.08 6.20
N ASN A 50 1.45 -3.68 5.09
CA ASN A 50 1.98 -2.60 4.28
C ASN A 50 1.50 -1.24 4.82
N ASN A 51 2.45 -0.38 5.18
CA ASN A 51 2.19 1.01 5.60
C ASN A 51 2.40 2.00 4.46
N THR A 52 2.65 1.50 3.25
CA THR A 52 2.88 2.32 2.05
C THR A 52 1.87 1.95 0.97
N PHE A 53 1.23 2.95 0.38
CA PHE A 53 0.20 2.75 -0.64
C PHE A 53 0.46 3.65 -1.85
N LYS A 54 0.12 3.14 -3.03
CA LYS A 54 0.09 3.93 -4.26
C LYS A 54 -1.30 3.85 -4.89
N PHE A 55 -1.78 4.98 -5.39
CA PHE A 55 -3.08 5.08 -6.06
C PHE A 55 -2.97 5.95 -7.31
N GLY A 56 -3.55 5.48 -8.41
CA GLY A 56 -3.72 6.28 -9.62
C GLY A 56 -4.80 7.34 -9.47
N VAL A 57 -4.53 8.53 -10.02
CA VAL A 57 -5.49 9.62 -10.18
C VAL A 57 -5.54 10.02 -11.64
N ILE A 58 -6.66 9.72 -12.30
CA ILE A 58 -6.85 9.96 -13.73
C ILE A 58 -7.78 11.17 -13.93
N TYR A 59 -7.36 12.12 -14.76
CA TYR A 59 -8.21 13.22 -15.19
C TYR A 59 -8.91 12.89 -16.51
N GLN A 60 -10.24 12.90 -16.52
CA GLN A 60 -11.06 12.65 -17.71
C GLN A 60 -11.80 13.92 -18.13
N LYS A 61 -11.51 14.41 -19.34
CA LYS A 61 -12.25 15.50 -19.97
C LYS A 61 -13.52 14.99 -20.64
N PHE A 62 -14.45 15.90 -20.93
CA PHE A 62 -15.72 15.57 -21.58
C PHE A 62 -15.48 14.80 -22.89
N LYS A 63 -16.24 13.71 -23.08
CA LYS A 63 -16.19 12.80 -24.24
C LYS A 63 -14.91 11.98 -24.42
N GLN A 64 -13.92 12.08 -23.54
CA GLN A 64 -12.78 11.14 -23.59
C GLN A 64 -13.25 9.76 -23.16
N THR A 65 -12.93 8.74 -23.95
CA THR A 65 -13.28 7.34 -23.65
C THR A 65 -12.13 6.37 -23.87
N GLN A 66 -11.07 6.82 -24.54
CA GLN A 66 -9.90 6.01 -24.84
C GLN A 66 -8.80 6.27 -23.82
N GLU A 67 -8.05 5.23 -23.48
CA GLU A 67 -6.97 5.28 -22.50
C GLU A 67 -5.89 6.31 -22.90
N GLU A 68 -5.55 6.33 -24.18
CA GLU A 68 -4.58 7.25 -24.76
C GLU A 68 -5.02 8.72 -24.61
N GLU A 69 -6.33 8.98 -24.68
CA GLU A 69 -6.87 10.33 -24.49
C GLU A 69 -6.79 10.76 -23.01
N LEU A 70 -7.02 9.84 -22.08
CA LEU A 70 -6.99 10.12 -20.64
C LEU A 70 -5.57 10.44 -20.17
N PHE A 71 -4.59 9.64 -20.60
CA PHE A 71 -3.19 9.85 -20.22
C PHE A 71 -2.48 10.93 -21.03
N GLY A 72 -3.01 11.30 -22.20
CA GLY A 72 -2.58 12.48 -22.95
C GLY A 72 -2.95 13.84 -22.33
N ASN A 73 -3.64 13.87 -21.20
CA ASN A 73 -4.03 15.12 -20.56
C ASN A 73 -2.85 15.77 -19.84
N ASN A 74 -2.41 16.94 -20.32
CA ASN A 74 -1.35 17.76 -19.72
C ASN A 74 -1.88 19.05 -19.05
N GLU A 75 -3.18 19.26 -19.06
CA GLU A 75 -3.83 20.44 -18.48
C GLU A 75 -4.77 20.03 -17.35
N GLU A 76 -4.67 20.75 -16.23
CA GLU A 76 -5.48 20.56 -15.03
C GLU A 76 -6.52 21.69 -14.90
N SER A 77 -7.80 21.34 -14.74
CA SER A 77 -8.82 22.35 -14.44
C SER A 77 -8.68 22.89 -13.01
N PRO A 78 -9.21 24.10 -12.71
CA PRO A 78 -9.24 24.63 -11.34
C PRO A 78 -9.90 23.67 -10.34
N ALA A 79 -10.97 22.99 -10.76
CA ALA A 79 -11.64 22.00 -9.92
C ALA A 79 -10.75 20.78 -9.64
N PHE A 80 -10.01 20.30 -10.65
CA PHE A 80 -9.09 19.18 -10.48
C PHE A 80 -7.91 19.55 -9.58
N LYS A 81 -7.32 20.73 -9.73
CA LYS A 81 -6.28 21.23 -8.82
C LYS A 81 -6.75 21.31 -7.37
N ASN A 82 -7.97 21.82 -7.16
CA ASN A 82 -8.57 21.86 -5.81
C ASN A 82 -8.77 20.45 -5.24
N PHE A 83 -9.21 19.49 -6.06
CA PHE A 83 -9.32 18.10 -5.65
C PHE A 83 -7.97 17.50 -5.27
N LEU A 84 -6.91 17.72 -6.04
CA LEU A 84 -5.55 17.26 -5.71
C LEU A 84 -5.06 17.82 -4.37
N ASN A 85 -5.32 19.09 -4.10
CA ASN A 85 -4.98 19.73 -2.81
C ASN A 85 -5.75 19.13 -1.62
N LEU A 86 -6.89 18.48 -1.85
CA LEU A 86 -7.63 17.75 -0.80
C LEU A 86 -7.05 16.35 -0.56
N LEU A 87 -6.45 15.73 -1.57
CA LEU A 87 -5.82 14.41 -1.45
C LEU A 87 -4.52 14.46 -0.66
N GLY A 88 -3.72 15.51 -0.88
CA GLY A 88 -2.42 15.64 -0.24
C GLY A 88 -1.67 16.88 -0.66
N GLU A 89 -0.40 16.91 -0.25
CA GLU A 89 0.55 17.96 -0.61
C GLU A 89 1.17 17.66 -1.98
N THR A 90 1.31 18.69 -2.81
CA THR A 90 2.12 18.57 -4.03
C THR A 90 3.60 18.63 -3.64
N ILE A 91 4.35 17.58 -3.94
CA ILE A 91 5.78 17.45 -3.62
C ILE A 91 6.61 17.44 -4.89
N THR A 92 7.85 17.92 -4.80
CA THR A 92 8.87 17.72 -5.83
C THR A 92 9.49 16.34 -5.68
N LEU A 93 9.60 15.60 -6.78
CA LEU A 93 10.14 14.23 -6.78
C LEU A 93 11.67 14.21 -6.62
N GLN A 94 12.38 15.20 -7.16
CA GLN A 94 13.83 15.30 -7.02
C GLN A 94 14.22 15.28 -5.53
N ASP A 95 15.07 14.30 -5.17
CA ASP A 95 15.58 14.10 -3.81
C ASP A 95 14.51 13.81 -2.73
N PHE A 96 13.26 13.49 -3.11
CA PHE A 96 12.19 13.17 -2.16
C PHE A 96 12.58 11.99 -1.25
N LYS A 97 12.29 12.12 0.06
CA LYS A 97 12.75 11.17 1.09
C LYS A 97 11.67 10.23 1.63
N GLY A 98 10.40 10.48 1.29
CA GLY A 98 9.29 9.61 1.68
C GLY A 98 9.11 8.42 0.74
N PHE A 99 8.02 7.67 0.94
CA PHE A 99 7.64 6.57 0.07
C PHE A 99 7.40 7.05 -1.37
N ARG A 100 8.27 6.65 -2.29
CA ARG A 100 8.24 7.08 -3.71
C ARG A 100 7.20 6.38 -4.58
N GLY A 101 6.57 5.29 -4.11
CA GLY A 101 5.55 4.59 -4.89
C GLY A 101 6.00 4.07 -6.25
N GLY A 102 7.31 3.88 -6.47
CA GLY A 102 7.87 3.50 -7.77
C GLY A 102 8.32 4.66 -8.67
N LEU A 103 7.99 5.91 -8.31
CA LEU A 103 8.44 7.10 -9.05
C LEU A 103 9.95 7.30 -8.96
N ASP A 104 10.51 7.94 -9.99
CA ASP A 104 11.91 8.34 -10.07
C ASP A 104 12.14 9.65 -9.32
N VAL A 105 13.05 9.60 -8.35
CA VAL A 105 13.44 10.74 -7.49
C VAL A 105 14.84 11.26 -7.82
N THR A 106 15.46 10.74 -8.89
CA THR A 106 16.87 10.97 -9.24
C THR A 106 17.08 11.60 -10.60
N HIS A 107 16.34 11.17 -11.63
CA HIS A 107 16.53 11.62 -13.01
C HIS A 107 15.26 12.22 -13.63
N ALA A 108 14.20 12.44 -12.84
CA ALA A 108 12.91 12.98 -13.26
C ALA A 108 12.25 12.23 -14.44
N GLN A 109 12.49 10.92 -14.57
CA GLN A 109 11.93 10.10 -15.65
C GLN A 109 10.43 9.89 -15.54
N THR A 110 9.85 10.02 -14.34
CA THR A 110 8.41 9.84 -14.07
C THR A 110 7.77 11.16 -13.65
N GLY A 111 8.23 12.27 -14.24
CA GLY A 111 7.78 13.62 -13.91
C GLY A 111 8.62 14.29 -12.82
N THR A 112 8.31 15.56 -12.54
CA THR A 112 9.04 16.38 -11.57
C THR A 112 8.32 16.55 -10.25
N GLU A 113 7.00 16.35 -10.24
CA GLU A 113 6.14 16.58 -9.08
C GLU A 113 5.08 15.49 -8.98
N SER A 114 4.58 15.28 -7.76
CA SER A 114 3.50 14.34 -7.48
C SER A 114 2.66 14.83 -6.30
N VAL A 115 1.59 14.11 -5.94
CA VAL A 115 0.81 14.38 -4.73
C VAL A 115 1.08 13.28 -3.70
N TYR A 116 1.34 13.69 -2.47
CA TYR A 116 1.74 12.81 -1.39
C TYR A 116 1.04 13.18 -0.08
N THR A 117 0.74 12.19 0.75
CA THR A 117 0.21 12.44 2.09
C THR A 117 0.62 11.35 3.07
N VAL A 118 0.62 11.68 4.35
CA VAL A 118 0.69 10.71 5.45
C VAL A 118 -0.65 10.70 6.16
N PHE A 119 -1.33 9.57 6.14
CA PHE A 119 -2.64 9.40 6.77
C PHE A 119 -2.64 8.19 7.70
N ARG A 120 -2.84 8.42 9.01
CA ARG A 120 -2.85 7.37 10.05
C ARG A 120 -1.58 6.50 10.01
N ASP A 121 -0.42 7.16 10.00
CA ASP A 121 0.90 6.53 9.93
C ASP A 121 1.14 5.67 8.67
N ARG A 122 0.39 5.95 7.60
CA ARG A 122 0.56 5.33 6.28
C ARG A 122 0.99 6.38 5.28
N GLU A 123 2.07 6.09 4.55
CA GLU A 123 2.55 6.93 3.46
C GLU A 123 1.77 6.59 2.19
N ILE A 124 1.26 7.61 1.50
CA ILE A 124 0.46 7.45 0.28
C ILE A 124 1.05 8.31 -0.82
N MET A 125 1.45 7.66 -1.90
CA MET A 125 1.91 8.31 -3.14
C MET A 125 0.81 8.25 -4.19
N PHE A 126 0.39 9.38 -4.74
CA PHE A 126 -0.60 9.42 -5.81
C PHE A 126 0.08 9.52 -7.17
N HIS A 127 -0.27 8.64 -8.09
CA HIS A 127 0.20 8.69 -9.48
C HIS A 127 -0.79 9.53 -10.29
N VAL A 128 -0.52 10.83 -10.38
CA VAL A 128 -1.43 11.80 -11.02
C VAL A 128 -1.14 11.84 -12.52
N SER A 129 -2.10 11.42 -13.34
CA SER A 129 -1.92 11.27 -14.79
C SER A 129 -1.42 12.54 -15.49
N THR A 130 -1.84 13.72 -15.01
CA THR A 130 -1.42 15.02 -15.58
C THR A 130 -0.01 15.46 -15.18
N LYS A 131 0.62 14.78 -14.24
CA LYS A 131 1.98 15.06 -13.74
C LYS A 131 3.01 14.03 -14.21
N LEU A 132 2.53 12.90 -14.74
CA LEU A 132 3.37 11.88 -15.36
C LEU A 132 3.76 12.31 -16.78
N PRO A 133 4.94 11.91 -17.26
CA PRO A 133 5.39 12.22 -18.59
C PRO A 133 4.56 11.45 -19.61
N PHE A 134 4.14 12.15 -20.66
CA PHE A 134 3.47 11.56 -21.80
C PHE A 134 4.49 11.27 -22.90
N THR A 135 4.55 10.01 -23.37
CA THR A 135 5.35 9.65 -24.54
C THR A 135 4.42 9.38 -25.73
N GLU A 136 4.53 10.20 -26.78
CA GLU A 136 3.81 9.98 -28.03
C GLU A 136 4.21 8.62 -28.64
N GLY A 137 3.23 7.74 -28.85
CA GLY A 137 3.43 6.42 -29.46
C GLY A 137 3.66 5.27 -28.48
N ASP A 138 3.74 5.54 -27.17
CA ASP A 138 3.68 4.49 -26.15
C ASP A 138 2.22 4.24 -25.76
N THR A 139 1.68 3.12 -26.21
CA THR A 139 0.31 2.68 -25.88
C THR A 139 0.23 2.01 -24.51
N GLN A 140 1.35 1.75 -23.82
CA GLN A 140 1.39 1.14 -22.49
C GLN A 140 1.77 2.17 -21.40
N GLN A 141 0.99 3.25 -21.30
CA GLN A 141 1.15 4.23 -20.21
C GLN A 141 0.71 3.70 -18.83
N VAL A 142 0.07 2.52 -18.79
CA VAL A 142 -0.37 1.82 -17.57
C VAL A 142 0.79 1.47 -16.63
N SER A 143 2.02 1.32 -17.15
CA SER A 143 3.15 0.88 -16.32
C SER A 143 3.58 1.90 -15.25
N GLU A 144 3.13 3.16 -15.37
CA GLU A 144 3.50 4.26 -14.48
C GLU A 144 2.46 4.59 -13.38
N ILE A 145 1.34 3.84 -13.30
CA ILE A 145 0.22 4.08 -12.36
C ILE A 145 0.11 3.02 -11.24
#